data_AF-A0A2V8Q8L8-F1
#
_entry.id   AF-A0A2V8Q8L8-F1
#
_cell.length_a   1.000
_cell.length_b   1.000
_cell.length_c   1.000
_cell.angle_alpha   90.00
_cell.angle_beta   90.00
_cell.angle_gamma   90.00
#
_symmetry.space_group_name_H-M   'P 1'
#
loop_
_entity.id
_entity.type
_entity.pdbx_description
1 polymer ?
#
loop_
_entity_poly.entity_id
_entity_poly.type
_entity_poly.pdbx_seq_one_letter_code
_entity_poly.pdbx_strand_id
1 'polypeptide(L)'
;MAKKNLVIAAILFAVLSISCKWINSVRPTSKGPRIDLTTPATGLDVQVQLDNTQTATNKISNDGGSVSLTTADGSSFTLDVPANALEAETEIRMTAVKSLDGAPLANNTPTAVQLEPSGLFFKEMATLTIVPAKEIPAKEQIIFGYEGDGRDYHLAVVDPKSKEIKIKLMHFSGAGVGSGSDSAWAVTLQLQADRASARIAQELGELVQPERLKRLAGENSLSDNELDEKVKSLLDQFDDQVVLKQIAAAELDCKHAFKALEDLIFLGKLNQFFGASLPDDFAEKGRKLKEIADQCKGGAGEREGKSEGKSEVVGSYQIVGGLDDFQTNTAVCDIMKPFKLTGGGITMQLSGGLTGTYSYTGPFNANGTGNYTISLPDGIGKPGTMTGGGAGQITGDKVYTGTGTEKYTLTPIPPCK
;
A
#
# COMPACT_ATOMS: atom_id res chain seq x y z
N MET A 1 -22.12 -10.57 59.60
CA MET A 1 -23.25 -10.61 58.63
C MET A 1 -23.54 -9.19 58.18
N ALA A 2 -23.52 -8.96 56.84
CA ALA A 2 -24.18 -7.91 56.05
C ALA A 2 -24.11 -6.43 56.51
N LYS A 3 -23.94 -5.39 55.68
CA LYS A 3 -23.78 -5.20 54.23
C LYS A 3 -23.35 -3.72 54.10
N LYS A 4 -22.22 -3.43 53.45
CA LYS A 4 -21.86 -2.09 52.95
C LYS A 4 -21.62 -2.31 51.45
N ASN A 5 -22.53 -1.83 50.61
CA ASN A 5 -22.36 -1.69 49.16
C ASN A 5 -23.51 -0.85 48.62
N LEU A 6 -23.27 0.45 48.51
CA LEU A 6 -23.98 1.34 47.62
C LEU A 6 -22.98 2.44 47.26
N VAL A 7 -23.07 2.98 46.04
CA VAL A 7 -22.16 3.99 45.45
C VAL A 7 -20.96 3.43 44.67
N ILE A 8 -21.20 2.50 43.73
CA ILE A 8 -20.42 2.39 42.48
C ILE A 8 -21.38 1.92 41.37
N ALA A 9 -22.24 2.81 40.87
CA ALA A 9 -23.11 2.49 39.72
C ALA A 9 -23.52 3.72 38.89
N ALA A 10 -22.78 4.83 38.95
CA ALA A 10 -23.14 6.06 38.24
C ALA A 10 -22.06 6.64 37.31
N ILE A 11 -20.89 6.02 37.20
CA ILE A 11 -19.79 6.53 36.34
C ILE A 11 -19.55 5.68 35.08
N LEU A 12 -20.13 4.49 34.97
CA LEU A 12 -19.97 3.63 33.78
C LEU A 12 -20.96 3.91 32.63
N PHE A 13 -21.92 4.81 32.79
CA PHE A 13 -22.95 5.09 31.77
C PHE A 13 -22.78 6.44 31.04
N ALA A 14 -21.77 7.24 31.39
CA ALA A 14 -21.56 8.56 30.81
C ALA A 14 -20.55 8.60 29.63
N VAL A 15 -19.83 7.51 29.36
CA VAL A 15 -18.86 7.44 28.25
C VAL A 15 -19.43 6.76 26.99
N LEU A 16 -20.53 6.00 27.11
CA LEU A 16 -21.19 5.36 25.96
C LEU A 16 -22.22 6.23 25.22
N SER A 17 -22.57 7.41 25.73
CA SER A 17 -23.68 8.22 25.18
C SER A 17 -23.23 9.37 24.27
N ILE A 18 -21.93 9.65 24.16
CA ILE A 18 -21.40 10.67 23.24
C ILE A 18 -21.22 10.06 21.83
N SER A 19 -20.97 8.76 21.72
CA SER A 19 -20.66 8.06 20.47
C SER A 19 -21.84 7.95 19.48
N CYS A 20 -23.09 8.05 19.95
CA CYS A 20 -24.27 7.96 19.07
C CYS A 20 -24.72 9.29 18.44
N LYS A 21 -24.26 10.44 18.95
CA LYS A 21 -24.67 11.74 18.37
C LYS A 21 -23.91 12.09 17.11
N TRP A 22 -22.68 11.60 16.98
CA TRP A 22 -21.80 11.94 15.86
C TRP A 22 -22.17 11.18 14.56
N ILE A 23 -22.66 9.93 14.68
CA ILE A 23 -23.09 9.10 13.54
C ILE A 23 -24.35 9.66 12.83
N ASN A 24 -25.18 10.44 13.54
CA ASN A 24 -26.50 10.89 13.08
C ASN A 24 -26.56 12.35 12.60
N SER A 25 -25.48 13.12 12.70
CA SER A 25 -25.49 14.52 12.27
C SER A 25 -25.07 14.64 10.80
N VAL A 26 -26.07 14.66 9.91
CA VAL A 26 -26.00 15.13 8.52
C VAL A 26 -24.99 14.36 7.63
N ARG A 27 -25.39 13.16 7.17
CA ARG A 27 -24.70 12.54 6.02
C ARG A 27 -25.36 13.02 4.73
N PRO A 28 -24.65 13.70 3.82
CA PRO A 28 -25.13 13.84 2.46
C PRO A 28 -25.18 12.45 1.83
N THR A 29 -26.37 12.02 1.39
CA THR A 29 -26.50 10.83 0.55
C THR A 29 -25.66 11.01 -0.71
N SER A 30 -24.63 10.18 -0.91
CA SER A 30 -23.83 10.20 -2.14
C SER A 30 -24.75 10.11 -3.36
N LYS A 31 -24.68 11.08 -4.27
CA LYS A 31 -25.48 11.07 -5.50
C LYS A 31 -24.82 10.12 -6.51
N GLY A 32 -25.25 8.88 -6.59
CA GLY A 32 -24.71 7.91 -7.56
C GLY A 32 -25.05 6.46 -7.23
N PRO A 33 -24.73 5.52 -8.14
CA PRO A 33 -24.78 4.09 -7.83
C PRO A 33 -23.90 3.79 -6.63
N ARG A 34 -24.40 2.96 -5.72
CA ARG A 34 -23.64 2.54 -4.54
C ARG A 34 -22.65 1.45 -4.94
N ILE A 35 -21.37 1.70 -4.75
CA ILE A 35 -20.28 0.75 -4.99
C ILE A 35 -19.89 0.09 -3.67
N ASP A 36 -19.58 -1.20 -3.70
CA ASP A 36 -19.06 -1.90 -2.53
C ASP A 36 -17.53 -1.81 -2.48
N LEU A 37 -17.03 -1.03 -1.52
CA LEU A 37 -15.61 -0.80 -1.32
C LEU A 37 -15.01 -1.67 -0.21
N THR A 38 -15.81 -2.53 0.44
CA THR A 38 -15.38 -3.23 1.67
C THR A 38 -15.64 -4.72 1.72
N THR A 39 -16.53 -5.26 0.88
CA THR A 39 -16.71 -6.71 0.80
C THR A 39 -15.44 -7.35 0.27
N PRO A 40 -14.87 -8.35 0.97
CA PRO A 40 -13.71 -9.08 0.48
C PRO A 40 -13.97 -9.65 -0.91
N ALA A 41 -12.97 -9.58 -1.79
CA ALA A 41 -13.02 -10.27 -3.07
C ALA A 41 -11.67 -10.89 -3.40
N THR A 42 -11.70 -11.81 -4.36
CA THR A 42 -10.47 -12.32 -4.95
C THR A 42 -10.11 -11.42 -6.11
N GLY A 43 -9.17 -10.49 -5.87
CA GLY A 43 -8.59 -9.66 -6.93
C GLY A 43 -7.94 -10.51 -8.02
N LEU A 44 -7.74 -9.91 -9.19
CA LEU A 44 -7.01 -10.58 -10.26
C LEU A 44 -5.51 -10.51 -9.97
N ASP A 45 -4.90 -11.67 -9.73
CA ASP A 45 -3.45 -11.77 -9.65
C ASP A 45 -2.87 -12.08 -11.03
N VAL A 46 -1.79 -11.38 -11.37
CA VAL A 46 -1.03 -11.51 -12.63
C VAL A 46 0.39 -11.95 -12.33
N GLN A 47 1.05 -12.61 -13.29
CA GLN A 47 2.44 -13.05 -13.14
C GLN A 47 3.36 -12.02 -13.78
N VAL A 48 4.14 -11.32 -12.95
CA VAL A 48 5.07 -10.28 -13.38
C VAL A 48 6.45 -10.91 -13.60
N GLN A 49 7.01 -10.74 -14.80
CA GLN A 49 8.42 -11.03 -15.06
C GLN A 49 9.16 -9.72 -15.27
N LEU A 50 10.17 -9.46 -14.43
CA LEU A 50 10.98 -8.25 -14.51
C LEU A 50 12.16 -8.42 -15.47
N ASP A 51 12.53 -7.34 -16.15
CA ASP A 51 13.81 -7.23 -16.84
C ASP A 51 14.85 -6.59 -15.91
N ASN A 52 15.51 -7.43 -15.11
CA ASN A 52 16.52 -6.98 -14.15
C ASN A 52 17.78 -6.36 -14.80
N THR A 53 17.88 -6.38 -16.13
CA THR A 53 18.95 -5.66 -16.85
C THR A 53 18.58 -4.22 -17.16
N GLN A 54 17.31 -3.85 -16.97
CA GLN A 54 16.76 -2.54 -17.30
C GLN A 54 16.15 -1.90 -16.04
N THR A 55 17.05 -1.38 -15.21
CA THR A 55 16.73 -0.81 -13.90
C THR A 55 17.38 0.55 -13.73
N ALA A 56 16.63 1.47 -13.09
CA ALA A 56 17.14 2.73 -12.59
C ALA A 56 16.94 2.80 -11.07
N THR A 57 17.79 3.53 -10.36
CA THR A 57 17.70 3.69 -8.91
C THR A 57 18.12 5.10 -8.53
N ASN A 58 17.40 5.71 -7.59
CA ASN A 58 17.80 6.96 -6.97
C ASN A 58 17.37 7.01 -5.51
N LYS A 59 18.12 7.77 -4.68
CA LYS A 59 17.71 8.07 -3.32
C LYS A 59 16.94 9.38 -3.32
N ILE A 60 15.73 9.36 -2.79
CA ILE A 60 14.85 10.52 -2.74
C ILE A 60 14.64 10.92 -1.27
N SER A 61 14.98 12.17 -0.94
CA SER A 61 14.79 12.77 0.38
C SER A 61 13.38 13.37 0.52
N ASN A 62 13.12 14.09 1.62
CA ASN A 62 11.87 14.83 1.74
C ASN A 62 11.74 16.00 0.73
N ASP A 63 12.83 16.43 0.09
CA ASP A 63 12.81 17.53 -0.87
C ASP A 63 12.14 17.10 -2.20
N GLY A 64 11.85 15.80 -2.34
CA GLY A 64 11.39 15.20 -3.57
C GLY A 64 12.56 14.87 -4.50
N GLY A 65 12.23 14.47 -5.71
CA GLY A 65 13.22 14.06 -6.71
C GLY A 65 12.58 13.24 -7.82
N SER A 66 13.41 12.64 -8.65
CA SER A 66 12.93 11.79 -9.74
C SER A 66 13.80 10.55 -9.97
N VAL A 67 13.17 9.54 -10.57
CA VAL A 67 13.82 8.36 -11.14
C VAL A 67 13.39 8.26 -12.59
N SER A 68 14.35 8.19 -13.51
CA SER A 68 14.07 8.01 -14.93
C SER A 68 14.71 6.73 -15.46
N LEU A 69 13.99 6.01 -16.30
CA LEU A 69 14.42 4.79 -16.97
C LEU A 69 14.08 4.90 -18.46
N THR A 70 15.03 4.61 -19.33
CA THR A 70 14.79 4.41 -20.76
C THR A 70 15.21 3.00 -21.11
N THR A 71 14.28 2.22 -21.66
CA THR A 71 14.49 0.82 -22.01
C THR A 71 15.11 0.68 -23.40
N ALA A 72 15.66 -0.50 -23.70
CA ALA A 72 16.36 -0.81 -24.95
C ALA A 72 15.46 -0.72 -26.19
N ASP A 73 14.15 -0.89 -26.03
CA ASP A 73 13.15 -0.66 -27.08
C ASP A 73 12.89 0.85 -27.35
N GLY A 74 13.38 1.73 -26.48
CA GLY A 74 13.21 3.18 -26.52
C GLY A 74 12.07 3.72 -25.64
N SER A 75 11.31 2.86 -24.94
CA SER A 75 10.25 3.31 -24.05
C SER A 75 10.87 4.06 -22.87
N SER A 76 10.20 5.10 -22.38
CA SER A 76 10.71 5.89 -21.26
C SER A 76 9.70 6.03 -20.14
N PHE A 77 10.23 6.04 -18.92
CA PHE A 77 9.51 6.12 -17.67
C PHE A 77 10.16 7.20 -16.82
N THR A 78 9.36 8.07 -16.23
CA THR A 78 9.84 9.05 -15.24
C THR A 78 8.88 9.07 -14.07
N LEU A 79 9.40 8.74 -12.89
CA LEU A 79 8.70 8.90 -11.63
C LEU A 79 9.14 10.20 -10.99
N ASP A 80 8.22 11.15 -10.90
CA ASP A 80 8.39 12.40 -10.16
C ASP A 80 7.79 12.25 -8.77
N VAL A 81 8.62 12.36 -7.76
CA VAL A 81 8.22 12.34 -6.34
C VAL A 81 8.26 13.77 -5.83
N PRO A 82 7.12 14.38 -5.47
CA PRO A 82 7.10 15.76 -5.02
C PRO A 82 7.72 15.92 -3.63
N ALA A 83 8.09 17.15 -3.29
CA ALA A 83 8.51 17.49 -1.94
C ALA A 83 7.45 17.09 -0.91
N ASN A 84 7.90 16.66 0.26
CA ASN A 84 7.12 16.15 1.39
C ASN A 84 6.35 14.84 1.13
N ALA A 85 6.52 14.19 -0.04
CA ALA A 85 5.90 12.90 -0.31
C ALA A 85 6.40 11.79 0.61
N LEU A 86 7.69 11.83 0.97
CA LEU A 86 8.34 10.85 1.82
C LEU A 86 8.55 11.37 3.24
N GLU A 87 8.55 10.47 4.22
CA GLU A 87 8.91 10.79 5.61
C GLU A 87 10.41 10.75 5.86
N ALA A 88 11.11 9.87 5.15
CA ALA A 88 12.55 9.68 5.26
C ALA A 88 13.16 9.47 3.87
N GLU A 89 14.47 9.68 3.77
CA GLU A 89 15.22 9.35 2.56
C GLU A 89 15.01 7.87 2.22
N THR A 90 14.54 7.62 1.01
CA THR A 90 14.20 6.27 0.54
C THR A 90 14.90 6.01 -0.78
N GLU A 91 15.55 4.86 -0.89
CA GLU A 91 16.06 4.37 -2.16
C GLU A 91 14.88 3.84 -2.98
N ILE A 92 14.61 4.47 -4.12
CA ILE A 92 13.57 4.06 -5.05
C ILE A 92 14.23 3.38 -6.23
N ARG A 93 13.79 2.15 -6.51
CA ARG A 93 14.21 1.38 -7.67
C ARG A 93 13.05 1.23 -8.64
N MET A 94 13.33 1.45 -9.93
CA MET A 94 12.41 1.30 -11.03
C MET A 94 12.98 0.27 -12.00
N THR A 95 12.26 -0.83 -12.21
CA THR A 95 12.68 -1.94 -13.08
C THR A 95 11.62 -2.17 -14.16
N ALA A 96 12.03 -2.30 -15.42
CA ALA A 96 11.10 -2.57 -16.50
C ALA A 96 10.42 -3.95 -16.33
N VAL A 97 9.14 -4.04 -16.70
CA VAL A 97 8.41 -5.30 -16.78
C VAL A 97 8.65 -5.91 -18.16
N LYS A 98 9.20 -7.13 -18.19
CA LYS A 98 9.44 -7.90 -19.40
C LYS A 98 8.16 -8.57 -19.91
N SER A 99 7.40 -9.17 -19.01
CA SER A 99 6.09 -9.73 -19.33
C SER A 99 5.12 -9.68 -18.15
N LEU A 100 3.83 -9.70 -18.47
CA LEU A 100 2.71 -9.66 -17.54
C LEU A 100 1.66 -10.68 -17.98
N ASP A 101 1.74 -11.89 -17.44
CA ASP A 101 0.83 -12.97 -17.83
C ASP A 101 -0.45 -12.95 -16.97
N GLY A 102 -1.60 -13.22 -17.60
CA GLY A 102 -2.92 -13.22 -16.94
C GLY A 102 -3.66 -11.88 -16.95
N ALA A 103 -3.00 -10.78 -17.32
CA ALA A 103 -3.65 -9.49 -17.50
C ALA A 103 -4.58 -9.49 -18.72
N PRO A 104 -5.75 -8.82 -18.67
CA PRO A 104 -6.67 -8.66 -19.79
C PRO A 104 -6.11 -7.63 -20.80
N LEU A 105 -5.04 -8.00 -21.49
CA LEU A 105 -4.35 -7.20 -22.51
C LEU A 105 -4.26 -8.01 -23.81
N ALA A 106 -4.04 -7.32 -24.93
CA ALA A 106 -3.89 -7.93 -26.25
C ALA A 106 -2.63 -8.81 -26.37
N ASN A 107 -1.60 -8.52 -25.57
CA ASN A 107 -0.39 -9.31 -25.41
C ASN A 107 0.15 -9.18 -23.98
N ASN A 108 1.09 -10.05 -23.63
CA ASN A 108 1.70 -10.09 -22.31
C ASN A 108 2.96 -9.21 -22.19
N THR A 109 3.24 -8.29 -23.12
CA THR A 109 4.42 -7.42 -23.09
C THR A 109 4.01 -5.93 -23.01
N PRO A 110 3.45 -5.48 -21.87
CA PRO A 110 3.05 -4.09 -21.69
C PRO A 110 4.26 -3.15 -21.55
N THR A 111 4.05 -1.85 -21.76
CA THR A 111 5.00 -0.81 -21.36
C THR A 111 4.76 -0.49 -19.88
N ALA A 112 5.47 -1.19 -19.00
CA ALA A 112 5.23 -1.14 -17.55
C ALA A 112 6.53 -1.19 -16.73
N VAL A 113 6.44 -0.74 -15.47
CA VAL A 113 7.55 -0.79 -14.50
C VAL A 113 7.08 -1.33 -13.15
N GLN A 114 7.98 -2.02 -12.48
CA GLN A 114 7.94 -2.30 -11.05
C GLN A 114 8.70 -1.20 -10.31
N LEU A 115 8.09 -0.70 -9.24
CA LEU A 115 8.63 0.27 -8.30
C LEU A 115 8.85 -0.42 -6.95
N GLU A 116 10.03 -0.20 -6.39
CA GLU A 116 10.42 -0.73 -5.09
C GLU A 116 10.93 0.40 -4.19
N PRO A 117 10.68 0.32 -2.86
CA PRO A 117 10.13 -0.83 -2.12
C PRO A 117 8.60 -1.00 -2.23
N SER A 118 8.12 -2.19 -2.58
CA SER A 118 6.68 -2.49 -2.67
C SER A 118 5.92 -2.07 -1.42
N GLY A 119 4.73 -1.49 -1.61
CA GLY A 119 3.89 -1.01 -0.50
C GLY A 119 4.31 0.33 0.10
N LEU A 120 5.37 0.99 -0.39
CA LEU A 120 5.70 2.35 0.02
C LEU A 120 4.51 3.28 -0.20
N PHE A 121 4.08 3.99 0.85
CA PHE A 121 3.04 5.00 0.82
C PHE A 121 3.64 6.40 0.65
N PHE A 122 3.06 7.21 -0.23
CA PHE A 122 3.40 8.63 -0.36
C PHE A 122 2.37 9.52 0.31
N LYS A 123 2.83 10.51 1.07
CA LYS A 123 1.98 11.56 1.64
C LYS A 123 1.47 12.55 0.59
N GLU A 124 2.16 12.64 -0.54
CA GLU A 124 1.82 13.47 -1.70
C GLU A 124 1.88 12.61 -2.96
N MET A 125 0.93 12.79 -3.88
CA MET A 125 0.87 11.94 -5.09
C MET A 125 2.13 12.05 -5.94
N ALA A 126 2.86 10.94 -6.08
CA ALA A 126 3.89 10.82 -7.09
C ALA A 126 3.25 10.69 -8.48
N THR A 127 3.99 11.08 -9.51
CA THR A 127 3.54 10.98 -10.90
C THR A 127 4.47 10.06 -11.68
N LEU A 128 3.94 8.97 -12.22
CA LEU A 128 4.65 8.15 -13.20
C LEU A 128 4.21 8.57 -14.60
N THR A 129 5.13 9.14 -15.36
CA THR A 129 4.95 9.46 -16.78
C THR A 129 5.51 8.31 -17.61
N ILE A 130 4.72 7.81 -18.55
CA ILE A 130 5.08 6.71 -19.46
C ILE A 130 4.99 7.21 -20.90
N VAL A 131 6.07 7.00 -21.66
CA VAL A 131 6.12 7.24 -23.11
C VAL A 131 6.56 5.94 -23.80
N PRO A 132 5.61 5.15 -24.35
CA PRO A 132 5.94 3.95 -25.11
C PRO A 132 6.77 4.30 -26.35
N ALA A 133 7.80 3.50 -26.67
CA ALA A 133 8.57 3.65 -27.91
C ALA A 133 7.69 3.50 -29.16
N LYS A 134 6.81 2.51 -29.12
CA LYS A 134 5.78 2.30 -30.13
C LYS A 134 4.47 2.85 -29.59
N GLU A 135 3.93 3.85 -30.29
CA GLU A 135 2.66 4.45 -29.92
C GLU A 135 1.56 3.37 -29.82
N ILE A 136 0.89 3.33 -28.66
CA ILE A 136 -0.33 2.55 -28.46
C ILE A 136 -1.49 3.51 -28.75
N PRO A 137 -2.38 3.23 -29.73
CA PRO A 137 -3.51 4.10 -30.01
C PRO A 137 -4.33 4.36 -28.74
N ALA A 138 -4.73 5.62 -28.50
CA ALA A 138 -5.39 5.99 -27.25
C ALA A 138 -6.64 5.15 -26.94
N LYS A 139 -7.37 4.69 -27.97
CA LYS A 139 -8.55 3.82 -27.84
C LYS A 139 -8.24 2.39 -27.39
N GLU A 140 -6.99 1.97 -27.54
CA GLU A 140 -6.51 0.64 -27.15
C GLU A 140 -5.74 0.67 -25.82
N GLN A 141 -5.47 1.85 -25.26
CA GLN A 141 -4.70 1.96 -24.01
C GLN A 141 -5.54 1.49 -22.81
N ILE A 142 -5.08 0.43 -22.15
CA ILE A 142 -5.52 0.07 -20.80
C ILE A 142 -4.39 0.41 -19.85
N ILE A 143 -4.63 1.41 -18.99
CA ILE A 143 -3.63 1.91 -18.04
C ILE A 143 -3.92 1.28 -16.67
N PHE A 144 -2.95 0.58 -16.10
CA PHE A 144 -3.20 -0.32 -14.99
C PHE A 144 -2.17 -0.14 -13.87
N GLY A 145 -2.55 -0.63 -12.70
CA GLY A 145 -1.72 -0.81 -11.52
C GLY A 145 -1.84 -2.23 -10.98
N TYR A 146 -0.85 -2.66 -10.22
CA TYR A 146 -0.88 -3.88 -9.43
C TYR A 146 0.00 -3.72 -8.19
N GLU A 147 -0.11 -4.70 -7.32
CA GLU A 147 0.45 -4.70 -5.98
C GLU A 147 1.50 -5.78 -5.79
N GLY A 148 2.49 -5.53 -4.92
CA GLY A 148 3.60 -6.44 -4.68
C GLY A 148 4.24 -6.92 -5.97
N ASP A 149 4.11 -8.23 -6.19
CA ASP A 149 4.65 -9.02 -7.30
C ASP A 149 3.61 -9.35 -8.38
N GLY A 150 2.48 -8.63 -8.42
CA GLY A 150 1.42 -8.82 -9.42
C GLY A 150 0.02 -9.06 -8.83
N ARG A 151 -0.19 -8.81 -7.54
CA ARG A 151 -1.50 -8.98 -6.91
C ARG A 151 -2.45 -7.82 -7.22
N ASP A 152 -3.75 -8.06 -7.08
CA ASP A 152 -4.78 -7.01 -7.18
C ASP A 152 -4.62 -6.14 -8.44
N TYR A 153 -4.52 -6.72 -9.63
CA TYR A 153 -4.51 -5.96 -10.88
C TYR A 153 -5.79 -5.13 -11.01
N HIS A 154 -5.64 -3.84 -11.31
CA HIS A 154 -6.74 -2.87 -11.40
C HIS A 154 -6.42 -1.72 -12.37
N LEU A 155 -7.43 -0.96 -12.76
CA LEU A 155 -7.24 0.29 -13.51
C LEU A 155 -6.53 1.33 -12.65
N ALA A 156 -5.54 1.99 -13.23
CA ALA A 156 -4.83 3.06 -12.55
C ALA A 156 -5.53 4.42 -12.73
N VAL A 157 -5.35 5.28 -11.74
CA VAL A 157 -5.80 6.67 -11.78
C VAL A 157 -4.83 7.49 -12.64
N VAL A 158 -5.37 8.16 -13.65
CA VAL A 158 -4.58 9.01 -14.57
C VAL A 158 -5.07 10.44 -14.56
N ASP A 159 -4.23 11.37 -15.02
CA ASP A 159 -4.66 12.74 -15.32
C ASP A 159 -5.48 12.78 -16.62
N PRO A 160 -6.80 13.04 -16.55
CA PRO A 160 -7.65 13.06 -17.73
C PRO A 160 -7.37 14.26 -18.65
N LYS A 161 -6.67 15.29 -18.16
CA LYS A 161 -6.31 16.49 -18.92
C LYS A 161 -4.96 16.34 -19.62
N SER A 162 -4.17 15.33 -19.24
CA SER A 162 -2.83 15.09 -19.80
C SER A 162 -2.89 14.36 -21.14
N LYS A 163 -2.11 14.86 -22.11
CA LYS A 163 -1.86 14.13 -23.36
C LYS A 163 -0.97 12.90 -23.14
N GLU A 164 0.05 13.06 -22.31
CA GLU A 164 0.94 11.98 -21.88
C GLU A 164 0.21 11.02 -20.94
N ILE A 165 0.70 9.77 -20.84
CA ILE A 165 0.21 8.80 -19.86
C ILE A 165 0.82 9.16 -18.51
N LYS A 166 0.04 9.86 -17.67
CA LYS A 166 0.44 10.27 -16.32
C LYS A 166 -0.38 9.54 -15.28
N ILE A 167 0.22 8.53 -14.68
CA ILE A 167 -0.37 7.75 -13.60
C ILE A 167 -0.08 8.45 -12.27
N LYS A 168 -1.11 8.64 -11.44
CA LYS A 168 -0.98 9.17 -10.09
C LYS A 168 -0.85 8.03 -9.09
N LEU A 169 0.23 8.06 -8.32
CA LEU A 169 0.61 6.99 -7.41
C LEU A 169 0.59 7.51 -5.96
N MET A 170 -0.15 6.79 -5.10
CA MET A 170 -0.13 6.99 -3.64
C MET A 170 0.52 5.82 -2.91
N HIS A 171 0.62 4.67 -3.57
CA HIS A 171 1.37 3.51 -3.10
C HIS A 171 2.13 2.86 -4.25
N PHE A 172 3.21 2.14 -3.91
CA PHE A 172 3.91 1.27 -4.84
C PHE A 172 3.23 -0.10 -4.95
N SER A 173 3.21 -0.64 -6.16
CA SER A 173 4.21 -1.64 -6.51
C SER A 173 4.50 -1.67 -8.01
N GLY A 174 3.50 -1.78 -8.88
CA GLY A 174 3.76 -1.70 -10.32
C GLY A 174 2.63 -1.04 -11.09
N ALA A 175 2.98 -0.43 -12.21
CA ALA A 175 2.04 0.29 -13.05
C ALA A 175 2.52 0.33 -14.50
N GLY A 176 1.58 0.47 -15.43
CA GLY A 176 1.90 0.44 -16.84
C GLY A 176 0.74 0.72 -17.76
N VAL A 177 1.03 0.61 -19.05
CA VAL A 177 0.04 0.65 -20.12
C VAL A 177 0.21 -0.55 -21.04
N GLY A 178 -0.89 -1.18 -21.41
CA GLY A 178 -0.95 -2.19 -22.45
C GLY A 178 -1.95 -1.82 -23.53
N SER A 179 -1.88 -2.51 -24.67
CA SER A 179 -2.94 -2.49 -25.68
C SER A 179 -4.02 -3.49 -25.28
N GLY A 180 -5.29 -3.16 -25.48
CA GLY A 180 -6.44 -4.02 -25.24
C GLY A 180 -7.62 -3.68 -26.16
N SER A 181 -8.44 -4.67 -26.46
CA SER A 181 -9.70 -4.52 -27.21
C SER A 181 -10.84 -4.05 -26.29
N ASP A 182 -11.98 -3.68 -26.87
CA ASP A 182 -13.21 -3.40 -26.13
C ASP A 182 -13.63 -4.56 -25.20
N SER A 183 -13.39 -5.80 -25.62
CA SER A 183 -13.63 -6.98 -24.79
C SER A 183 -12.67 -7.08 -23.62
N ALA A 184 -11.39 -6.73 -23.82
CA ALA A 184 -10.39 -6.70 -22.75
C ALA A 184 -10.71 -5.58 -21.74
N TRP A 185 -11.15 -4.41 -22.23
CA TRP A 185 -11.69 -3.34 -21.39
C TRP A 185 -12.89 -3.82 -20.58
N ALA A 186 -13.88 -4.44 -21.23
CA ALA A 186 -15.07 -4.96 -20.55
C ALA A 186 -14.75 -6.00 -19.47
N VAL A 187 -13.77 -6.89 -19.69
CA VAL A 187 -13.26 -7.82 -18.66
C VAL A 187 -12.63 -7.04 -17.51
N THR A 188 -11.83 -6.01 -17.82
CA THR A 188 -11.18 -5.17 -16.82
C THR A 188 -12.18 -4.44 -15.93
N LEU A 189 -13.31 -3.97 -16.48
CA LEU A 189 -14.38 -3.32 -15.71
C LEU A 189 -15.07 -4.26 -14.71
N GLN A 190 -15.04 -5.57 -14.94
CA GLN A 190 -15.65 -6.55 -14.03
C GLN A 190 -14.72 -6.96 -12.88
N LEU A 191 -13.47 -6.49 -12.87
CA LEU A 191 -12.53 -6.84 -11.81
C LEU A 191 -12.97 -6.22 -10.49
N GLN A 192 -12.81 -7.01 -9.42
CA GLN A 192 -13.10 -6.61 -8.05
C GLN A 192 -11.81 -6.78 -7.25
N ALA A 193 -11.03 -5.71 -7.14
CA ALA A 193 -9.81 -5.71 -6.34
C ALA A 193 -10.13 -6.04 -4.87
N ASP A 194 -9.25 -6.74 -4.16
CA ASP A 194 -9.52 -7.08 -2.75
C ASP A 194 -9.46 -5.81 -1.88
N ARG A 195 -8.38 -5.04 -2.02
CA ARG A 195 -8.15 -3.85 -1.21
C ARG A 195 -9.03 -2.66 -1.60
N ALA A 196 -9.58 -1.99 -0.58
CA ALA A 196 -10.39 -0.79 -0.74
C ALA A 196 -9.71 0.32 -1.56
N SER A 197 -8.39 0.51 -1.39
CA SER A 197 -7.61 1.50 -2.15
C SER A 197 -7.53 1.15 -3.64
N ALA A 198 -7.33 -0.14 -3.97
CA ALA A 198 -7.33 -0.63 -5.35
C ALA A 198 -8.74 -0.58 -5.96
N ARG A 199 -9.79 -0.82 -5.17
CA ARG A 199 -11.19 -0.67 -5.61
C ARG A 199 -11.52 0.77 -6.00
N ILE A 200 -11.20 1.74 -5.15
CA ILE A 200 -11.46 3.14 -5.51
C ILE A 200 -10.59 3.57 -6.69
N ALA A 201 -9.36 3.06 -6.82
CA ALA A 201 -8.53 3.28 -8.01
C ALA A 201 -9.15 2.69 -9.27
N GLN A 202 -9.72 1.47 -9.21
CA GLN A 202 -10.46 0.84 -10.29
C GLN A 202 -11.62 1.72 -10.77
N GLU A 203 -12.47 2.18 -9.85
CA GLU A 203 -13.65 3.01 -10.14
C GLU A 203 -13.27 4.39 -10.70
N LEU A 204 -12.24 5.02 -10.12
CA LEU A 204 -11.72 6.28 -10.65
C LEU A 204 -11.08 6.07 -12.02
N GLY A 205 -10.35 4.98 -12.24
CA GLY A 205 -9.75 4.61 -13.51
C GLY A 205 -10.80 4.40 -14.61
N GLU A 206 -11.90 3.71 -14.29
CA GLU A 206 -13.07 3.54 -15.18
C GLU A 206 -13.65 4.90 -15.59
N LEU A 207 -13.67 5.87 -14.68
CA LEU A 207 -14.17 7.22 -14.97
C LEU A 207 -13.19 8.04 -15.81
N VAL A 208 -11.91 8.08 -15.42
CA VAL A 208 -10.95 9.08 -15.93
C VAL A 208 -10.22 8.64 -17.20
N GLN A 209 -10.04 7.34 -17.45
CA GLN A 209 -9.36 6.89 -18.67
C GLN A 209 -10.21 7.13 -19.95
N PRO A 210 -11.52 6.79 -19.98
CA PRO A 210 -12.35 7.14 -21.13
C PRO A 210 -12.51 8.66 -21.32
N GLU A 211 -12.53 9.42 -20.22
CA GLU A 211 -12.57 10.88 -20.28
C GLU A 211 -11.30 11.46 -20.90
N ARG A 212 -10.12 10.93 -20.52
CA ARG A 212 -8.84 11.26 -21.17
C ARG A 212 -8.90 11.01 -22.67
N LEU A 213 -9.42 9.85 -23.07
CA LEU A 213 -9.55 9.47 -24.47
C LEU A 213 -10.45 10.43 -25.25
N LYS A 214 -11.63 10.78 -24.72
CA LYS A 214 -12.54 11.73 -25.36
C LYS A 214 -11.89 13.09 -25.56
N ARG A 215 -11.19 13.60 -24.54
CA ARG A 215 -10.45 14.86 -24.60
C ARG A 215 -9.34 14.83 -25.65
N LEU A 216 -8.59 13.72 -25.74
CA LEU A 216 -7.56 13.52 -26.77
C LEU A 216 -8.14 13.49 -28.19
N ALA A 217 -9.30 12.86 -28.36
CA ALA A 217 -9.99 12.74 -29.64
C ALA A 217 -10.77 14.01 -30.04
N GLY A 218 -10.89 15.00 -29.15
CA GLY A 218 -11.79 16.15 -29.34
C GLY A 218 -13.27 15.75 -29.39
N GLU A 219 -13.62 14.59 -28.83
CA GLU A 219 -14.99 14.11 -28.69
C GLU A 219 -15.68 14.79 -27.49
N ASN A 220 -17.01 14.71 -27.42
CA ASN A 220 -17.76 15.25 -26.28
C ASN A 220 -17.36 14.53 -24.99
N SER A 221 -16.65 15.25 -24.13
CA SER A 221 -16.17 14.81 -22.83
C SER A 221 -17.00 15.47 -21.71
N LEU A 222 -16.92 14.93 -20.49
CA LEU A 222 -17.57 15.56 -19.35
C LEU A 222 -16.99 16.96 -19.13
N SER A 223 -17.85 17.93 -18.79
CA SER A 223 -17.36 19.19 -18.25
C SER A 223 -16.61 18.94 -16.94
N ASP A 224 -15.70 19.84 -16.59
CA ASP A 224 -14.91 19.71 -15.35
C ASP A 224 -15.84 19.58 -14.12
N ASN A 225 -16.93 20.36 -14.05
CA ASN A 225 -17.92 20.24 -12.97
C ASN A 225 -18.62 18.87 -12.91
N GLU A 226 -18.99 18.30 -14.06
CA GLU A 226 -19.64 16.97 -14.10
C GLU A 226 -18.68 15.85 -13.69
N LEU A 227 -17.42 15.97 -14.08
CA LEU A 227 -16.37 15.04 -13.65
C LEU A 227 -16.16 15.16 -12.14
N ASP A 228 -16.05 16.38 -11.62
CA ASP A 228 -15.86 16.67 -10.19
C ASP A 228 -17.01 16.12 -9.35
N GLU A 229 -18.26 16.27 -9.80
CA GLU A 229 -19.44 15.70 -9.11
C GLU A 229 -19.41 14.17 -9.05
N LYS A 230 -19.01 13.50 -10.15
CA LYS A 230 -18.89 12.05 -10.20
C LYS A 230 -17.75 11.54 -9.32
N VAL A 231 -16.58 12.17 -9.41
CA VAL A 231 -15.44 11.87 -8.55
C VAL A 231 -15.82 12.07 -7.09
N LYS A 232 -16.44 13.20 -6.75
CA LYS A 232 -16.88 13.48 -5.39
C LYS A 232 -17.81 12.39 -4.86
N SER A 233 -18.76 11.92 -5.67
CA SER A 233 -19.65 10.83 -5.28
C SER A 233 -18.90 9.53 -4.94
N LEU A 234 -17.85 9.20 -5.70
CA LEU A 234 -16.99 8.04 -5.42
C LEU A 234 -16.17 8.24 -4.13
N LEU A 235 -15.60 9.42 -3.95
CA LEU A 235 -14.77 9.74 -2.78
C LEU A 235 -15.59 9.83 -1.49
N ASP A 236 -16.82 10.37 -1.55
CA ASP A 236 -17.75 10.38 -0.42
C ASP A 236 -18.12 8.94 -0.02
N GLN A 237 -18.30 8.02 -0.98
CA GLN A 237 -18.53 6.60 -0.69
C GLN A 237 -17.31 5.91 -0.06
N PHE A 238 -16.10 6.25 -0.51
CA PHE A 238 -14.85 5.76 0.10
C PHE A 238 -14.71 6.25 1.54
N ASP A 239 -14.99 7.53 1.77
CA ASP A 239 -15.01 8.12 3.11
C ASP A 239 -16.00 7.38 4.03
N ASP A 240 -17.24 7.21 3.58
CA ASP A 240 -18.31 6.57 4.34
C ASP A 240 -18.03 5.10 4.67
N GLN A 241 -17.54 4.34 3.69
CA GLN A 241 -17.41 2.89 3.80
C GLN A 241 -16.07 2.46 4.37
N VAL A 242 -15.00 3.22 4.13
CA VAL A 242 -13.62 2.81 4.44
C VAL A 242 -13.07 3.68 5.55
N VAL A 243 -12.92 4.99 5.30
CA VAL A 243 -12.25 5.91 6.23
C VAL A 243 -12.98 5.96 7.57
N LEU A 244 -14.30 6.18 7.58
CA LEU A 244 -15.09 6.22 8.81
C LEU A 244 -15.03 4.91 9.59
N LYS A 245 -15.06 3.75 8.89
CA LYS A 245 -14.96 2.44 9.55
C LYS A 245 -13.57 2.23 10.17
N GLN A 246 -12.51 2.65 9.48
CA GLN A 246 -11.14 2.54 10.00
C GLN A 246 -10.93 3.47 11.20
N ILE A 247 -11.48 4.70 11.18
CA ILE A 247 -11.44 5.60 12.34
C ILE A 247 -12.18 4.98 13.53
N ALA A 248 -13.37 4.42 13.32
CA ALA A 248 -14.13 3.75 14.39
C ALA A 248 -13.38 2.52 14.93
N ALA A 249 -12.72 1.75 14.06
CA ALA A 249 -11.86 0.65 14.49
C ALA A 249 -10.63 1.14 15.28
N ALA A 250 -10.05 2.27 14.90
CA ALA A 250 -8.91 2.89 15.57
C ALA A 250 -9.23 3.39 16.99
N GLU A 251 -10.48 3.80 17.26
CA GLU A 251 -10.93 4.13 18.62
C GLU A 251 -10.92 2.92 19.56
N LEU A 252 -11.06 1.72 19.01
CA LEU A 252 -11.12 0.48 19.77
C LEU A 252 -9.75 -0.21 19.85
N ASP A 253 -8.94 -0.07 18.81
CA ASP A 253 -7.66 -0.77 18.68
C ASP A 253 -6.66 0.07 17.87
N CYS A 254 -5.59 0.47 18.55
CA CYS A 254 -4.50 1.28 18.01
C CYS A 254 -3.88 0.73 16.72
N LYS A 255 -3.99 -0.58 16.44
CA LYS A 255 -3.48 -1.17 15.20
C LYS A 255 -4.15 -0.60 13.95
N HIS A 256 -5.36 -0.08 14.06
CA HIS A 256 -6.10 0.52 12.94
C HIS A 256 -5.79 2.00 12.72
N ALA A 257 -5.16 2.68 13.69
CA ALA A 257 -4.94 4.13 13.62
C ALA A 257 -4.05 4.55 12.45
N PHE A 258 -2.99 3.77 12.17
CA PHE A 258 -2.09 4.05 11.06
C PHE A 258 -2.80 3.89 9.71
N LYS A 259 -3.54 2.79 9.53
CA LYS A 259 -4.31 2.56 8.31
C LYS A 259 -5.39 3.62 8.10
N ALA A 260 -6.10 4.00 9.16
CA ALA A 260 -7.09 5.07 9.11
C ALA A 260 -6.48 6.42 8.69
N LEU A 261 -5.25 6.71 9.14
CA LEU A 261 -4.52 7.91 8.76
C LEU A 261 -4.10 7.88 7.28
N GLU A 262 -3.54 6.76 6.81
CA GLU A 262 -3.21 6.59 5.38
C GLU A 262 -4.44 6.75 4.49
N ASP A 263 -5.56 6.11 4.85
CA ASP A 263 -6.80 6.19 4.08
C ASP A 263 -7.39 7.61 4.08
N LEU A 264 -7.29 8.35 5.19
CA LEU A 264 -7.71 9.74 5.27
C LEU A 264 -6.80 10.67 4.43
N ILE A 265 -5.48 10.47 4.47
CA ILE A 265 -4.53 11.20 3.62
C ILE A 265 -4.82 10.88 2.15
N PHE A 266 -5.05 9.61 1.83
CA PHE A 266 -5.38 9.16 0.48
C PHE A 266 -6.65 9.83 -0.05
N LEU A 267 -7.73 9.83 0.72
CA LEU A 267 -8.96 10.56 0.41
C LEU A 267 -8.68 12.05 0.17
N GLY A 268 -7.90 12.69 1.04
CA GLY A 268 -7.57 14.10 0.94
C GLY A 268 -6.80 14.44 -0.35
N LYS A 269 -5.83 13.59 -0.71
CA LYS A 269 -5.01 13.78 -1.91
C LYS A 269 -5.78 13.51 -3.20
N LEU A 270 -6.71 12.55 -3.21
CA LEU A 270 -7.62 12.36 -4.33
C LEU A 270 -8.54 13.56 -4.53
N ASN A 271 -9.15 14.08 -3.46
CA ASN A 271 -9.97 15.29 -3.56
C ASN A 271 -9.15 16.48 -4.10
N GLN A 272 -7.95 16.70 -3.56
CA GLN A 272 -7.05 17.77 -4.02
C GLN A 272 -6.67 17.61 -5.50
N PHE A 273 -6.31 16.39 -5.92
CA PHE A 273 -5.92 16.11 -7.30
C PHE A 273 -7.04 16.39 -8.30
N PHE A 274 -8.26 15.97 -7.97
CA PHE A 274 -9.42 16.19 -8.82
C PHE A 274 -10.08 17.57 -8.64
N GLY A 275 -9.62 18.40 -7.70
CA GLY A 275 -10.28 19.67 -7.40
C GLY A 275 -11.64 19.52 -6.71
N ALA A 276 -11.96 18.33 -6.21
CA ALA A 276 -13.19 18.06 -5.47
C ALA A 276 -13.12 18.63 -4.04
N SER A 277 -14.28 19.02 -3.50
CA SER A 277 -14.35 19.52 -2.13
C SER A 277 -14.18 18.38 -1.11
N LEU A 278 -13.29 18.61 -0.15
CA LEU A 278 -13.13 17.75 1.02
C LEU A 278 -14.45 17.63 1.80
N PRO A 279 -14.69 16.50 2.48
CA PRO A 279 -15.77 16.38 3.47
C PRO A 279 -15.68 17.48 4.54
N ASP A 280 -16.82 18.02 4.97
CA ASP A 280 -16.88 19.11 5.97
C ASP A 280 -16.21 18.73 7.30
N ASP A 281 -16.25 17.45 7.66
CA ASP A 281 -15.67 16.88 8.88
C ASP A 281 -14.22 16.38 8.70
N PHE A 282 -13.59 16.58 7.54
CA PHE A 282 -12.25 16.07 7.23
C PHE A 282 -11.20 16.52 8.26
N ALA A 283 -11.21 17.80 8.62
CA ALA A 283 -10.30 18.35 9.62
C ALA A 283 -10.57 17.80 11.03
N GLU A 284 -11.82 17.48 11.35
CA GLU A 284 -12.19 16.86 12.62
C GLU A 284 -11.72 15.40 12.69
N LYS A 285 -11.90 14.63 11.62
CA LYS A 285 -11.34 13.27 11.46
C LYS A 285 -9.83 13.26 11.67
N GLY A 286 -9.11 14.21 11.08
CA GLY A 286 -7.66 14.35 11.26
C GLY A 286 -7.26 14.66 12.71
N ARG A 287 -7.96 15.58 13.38
CA ARG A 287 -7.74 15.86 14.82
C ARG A 287 -8.01 14.63 15.68
N LYS A 288 -9.10 13.92 15.42
CA LYS A 288 -9.48 12.71 16.13
C LYS A 288 -8.44 11.60 15.99
N LEU A 289 -7.94 11.34 14.78
CA LEU A 289 -6.88 10.35 14.56
C LEU A 289 -5.58 10.74 15.27
N LYS A 290 -5.27 12.05 15.34
CA LYS A 290 -4.14 12.53 16.13
C LYS A 290 -4.34 12.27 17.63
N GLU A 291 -5.52 12.56 18.17
CA GLU A 291 -5.86 12.26 19.57
C GLU A 291 -5.77 10.77 19.89
N ILE A 292 -6.32 9.91 19.01
CA ILE A 292 -6.19 8.46 19.11
C ILE A 292 -4.70 8.07 19.10
N ALA A 293 -3.90 8.61 18.18
CA ALA A 293 -2.47 8.32 18.12
C ALA A 293 -1.72 8.75 19.40
N ASP A 294 -2.09 9.90 19.99
CA ASP A 294 -1.51 10.38 21.25
C ASP A 294 -1.93 9.51 22.44
N GLN A 295 -3.18 9.05 22.48
CA GLN A 295 -3.67 8.10 23.49
C GLN A 295 -2.99 6.73 23.37
N CYS A 296 -2.80 6.25 22.15
CA CYS A 296 -2.06 5.02 21.86
C CYS A 296 -0.60 5.11 22.34
N LYS A 297 0.00 6.30 22.33
CA LYS A 297 1.32 6.56 22.94
C LYS A 297 1.27 6.68 24.46
N GLY A 298 0.21 7.27 25.02
CA GLY A 298 0.02 7.49 26.46
C GLY A 298 -0.38 6.24 27.27
N GLY A 299 -1.03 5.24 26.65
CA GLY A 299 -1.42 3.99 27.29
C GLY A 299 -0.26 3.06 27.69
N ALA A 300 0.96 3.36 27.23
CA ALA A 300 2.18 2.62 27.57
C ALA A 300 2.85 3.08 28.87
N GLY A 301 2.28 4.05 29.61
CA GLY A 301 3.00 4.73 30.69
C GLY A 301 2.15 5.36 31.78
N GLU A 302 1.23 4.61 32.40
CA GLU A 302 0.81 4.92 33.79
C GLU A 302 1.34 3.85 34.76
N ARG A 303 2.67 3.87 34.94
CA ARG A 303 3.27 3.67 36.26
C ARG A 303 4.31 4.75 36.45
N GLU A 304 4.01 5.64 37.39
CA GLU A 304 4.91 6.69 37.86
C GLU A 304 6.30 6.13 38.18
N GLY A 305 7.31 6.79 37.62
CA GLY A 305 8.70 6.54 37.93
C GLY A 305 9.58 7.47 37.09
N LYS A 306 10.02 8.57 37.71
CA LYS A 306 11.04 9.49 37.18
C LYS A 306 12.16 8.75 36.43
N SER A 307 12.43 9.15 35.18
CA SER A 307 13.81 9.29 34.71
C SER A 307 13.87 10.05 33.39
N GLU A 308 14.78 11.00 33.36
CA GLU A 308 15.36 11.63 32.17
C GLU A 308 15.91 10.57 31.20
N GLY A 309 15.88 10.87 29.90
CA GLY A 309 16.57 10.13 28.85
C GLY A 309 15.66 9.77 27.68
N LYS A 310 15.82 10.48 26.55
CA LYS A 310 15.26 10.08 25.24
C LYS A 310 15.75 8.67 24.92
N SER A 311 14.88 7.67 25.00
CA SER A 311 15.08 6.37 24.36
C SER A 311 14.13 6.29 23.18
N GLU A 312 14.70 6.42 21.98
CA GLU A 312 14.05 6.09 20.72
C GLU A 312 13.51 4.64 20.84
N VAL A 313 12.24 4.41 20.53
CA VAL A 313 11.65 3.06 20.61
C VAL A 313 12.18 2.26 19.43
N VAL A 314 13.29 1.56 19.62
CA VAL A 314 13.92 0.73 18.59
C VAL A 314 13.21 -0.63 18.55
N GLY A 315 12.81 -1.08 17.36
CA GLY A 315 12.13 -2.39 17.17
C GLY A 315 13.10 -3.57 17.29
N SER A 316 13.66 -3.80 18.48
CA SER A 316 14.59 -4.90 18.74
C SER A 316 13.87 -6.19 19.15
N TYR A 317 14.14 -7.29 18.44
CA TYR A 317 13.45 -8.57 18.62
C TYR A 317 14.39 -9.77 18.55
N GLN A 318 14.16 -10.76 19.40
CA GLN A 318 14.58 -12.13 19.15
C GLN A 318 13.58 -12.79 18.20
N ILE A 319 14.03 -13.16 17.01
CA ILE A 319 13.20 -13.80 15.99
C ILE A 319 13.51 -15.29 15.96
N VAL A 320 12.50 -16.13 16.23
CA VAL A 320 12.62 -17.58 16.35
C VAL A 320 11.62 -18.30 15.45
N GLY A 321 12.07 -19.25 14.65
CA GLY A 321 11.22 -20.07 13.78
C GLY A 321 11.85 -20.29 12.40
N GLY A 322 11.03 -20.65 11.42
CA GLY A 322 11.50 -20.95 10.06
C GLY A 322 10.60 -21.94 9.34
N LEU A 323 11.18 -22.74 8.45
CA LEU A 323 10.51 -23.76 7.65
C LEU A 323 11.48 -24.92 7.41
N ASP A 324 10.99 -26.15 7.61
CA ASP A 324 11.77 -27.37 7.47
C ASP A 324 13.12 -27.28 8.21
N ASP A 325 14.22 -27.60 7.54
CA ASP A 325 15.59 -27.59 8.08
C ASP A 325 16.12 -26.17 8.33
N PHE A 326 15.48 -25.14 7.77
CA PHE A 326 15.79 -23.76 8.09
C PHE A 326 15.09 -23.35 9.39
N GLN A 327 15.86 -23.17 10.46
CA GLN A 327 15.39 -22.62 11.72
C GLN A 327 16.36 -21.52 12.19
N THR A 328 15.83 -20.34 12.51
CA THR A 328 16.59 -19.21 13.04
C THR A 328 16.30 -18.99 14.52
N ASN A 329 17.28 -18.42 15.20
CA ASN A 329 17.15 -17.82 16.53
C ASN A 329 18.05 -16.59 16.57
N THR A 330 17.65 -15.54 15.85
CA THR A 330 18.49 -14.36 15.60
C THR A 330 17.96 -13.15 16.35
N ALA A 331 18.86 -12.46 17.05
CA ALA A 331 18.59 -11.14 17.62
C ALA A 331 18.68 -10.08 16.51
N VAL A 332 17.59 -9.34 16.30
CA VAL A 332 17.47 -8.25 15.35
C VAL A 332 17.35 -6.96 16.13
N CYS A 333 18.25 -6.03 15.88
CA CYS A 333 18.34 -4.78 16.64
C CYS A 333 17.29 -3.75 16.23
N ASP A 334 16.87 -3.77 14.96
CA ASP A 334 15.91 -2.83 14.42
C ASP A 334 15.22 -3.48 13.22
N ILE A 335 14.01 -3.99 13.42
CA ILE A 335 13.24 -4.61 12.33
C ILE A 335 12.80 -3.60 11.27
N MET A 336 12.91 -2.29 11.53
CA MET A 336 12.57 -1.24 10.57
C MET A 336 13.70 -0.95 9.58
N LYS A 337 14.92 -1.44 9.85
CA LYS A 337 16.07 -1.36 8.96
C LYS A 337 16.35 -2.72 8.31
N PRO A 338 17.12 -2.78 7.22
CA PRO A 338 17.55 -4.07 6.68
C PRO A 338 18.22 -4.93 7.75
N PHE A 339 17.80 -6.18 7.86
CA PHE A 339 18.30 -7.12 8.87
C PHE A 339 18.53 -8.51 8.28
N LYS A 340 19.23 -9.36 9.04
CA LYS A 340 19.55 -10.72 8.62
C LYS A 340 18.98 -11.74 9.59
N LEU A 341 18.56 -12.88 9.06
CA LEU A 341 18.26 -14.07 9.83
C LEU A 341 19.22 -15.18 9.41
N THR A 342 19.83 -15.84 10.38
CA THR A 342 20.81 -16.92 10.14
C THR A 342 20.38 -18.20 10.84
N GLY A 343 20.43 -19.32 10.13
CA GLY A 343 19.98 -20.61 10.64
C GLY A 343 20.25 -21.74 9.65
N GLY A 344 20.63 -22.93 10.12
CA GLY A 344 20.84 -24.09 9.24
C GLY A 344 21.87 -23.90 8.11
N GLY A 345 22.82 -22.96 8.27
CA GLY A 345 23.77 -22.58 7.21
C GLY A 345 23.23 -21.62 6.15
N ILE A 346 21.94 -21.24 6.23
CA ILE A 346 21.29 -20.26 5.36
C ILE A 346 21.39 -18.86 6.01
N THR A 347 21.63 -17.86 5.17
CA THR A 347 21.53 -16.44 5.54
C THR A 347 20.46 -15.78 4.70
N MET A 348 19.39 -15.32 5.35
CA MET A 348 18.35 -14.48 4.74
C MET A 348 18.66 -13.00 4.98
N GLN A 349 18.60 -12.18 3.95
CA GLN A 349 18.67 -10.73 4.01
C GLN A 349 17.27 -10.16 3.77
N LEU A 350 16.74 -9.43 4.75
CA LEU A 350 15.41 -8.85 4.75
C LEU A 350 15.52 -7.33 4.57
N SER A 351 14.58 -6.74 3.82
CA SER A 351 14.59 -5.31 3.49
C SER A 351 14.39 -4.37 4.69
N GLY A 352 13.82 -4.88 5.79
CA GLY A 352 13.36 -4.05 6.90
C GLY A 352 11.94 -3.52 6.67
N GLY A 353 11.31 -3.06 7.75
CA GLY A 353 9.90 -2.68 7.78
C GLY A 353 8.97 -3.84 8.15
N LEU A 354 7.70 -3.52 8.41
CA LEU A 354 6.69 -4.51 8.81
C LEU A 354 6.20 -5.38 7.66
N THR A 355 6.44 -4.96 6.42
CA THR A 355 6.26 -5.77 5.22
C THR A 355 7.46 -5.52 4.33
N GLY A 356 7.95 -6.54 3.65
CA GLY A 356 9.11 -6.36 2.80
C GLY A 356 9.45 -7.59 1.98
N THR A 357 10.64 -7.55 1.38
CA THR A 357 11.19 -8.64 0.61
C THR A 357 12.40 -9.23 1.32
N TYR A 358 12.72 -10.48 0.99
CA TYR A 358 13.96 -11.10 1.39
C TYR A 358 14.63 -11.82 0.23
N SER A 359 15.95 -11.95 0.33
CA SER A 359 16.74 -12.89 -0.46
C SER A 359 17.53 -13.79 0.48
N TYR A 360 17.83 -15.02 0.06
CA TYR A 360 18.69 -15.89 0.86
C TYR A 360 19.70 -16.64 0.01
N THR A 361 20.78 -17.02 0.67
CA THR A 361 21.79 -17.95 0.16
C THR A 361 22.12 -18.97 1.23
N GLY A 362 22.48 -20.18 0.82
CA GLY A 362 22.76 -21.28 1.74
C GLY A 362 23.64 -22.37 1.14
N PRO A 363 23.80 -23.48 1.87
CA PRO A 363 24.59 -24.63 1.43
C PRO A 363 24.06 -25.20 0.11
N PHE A 364 24.89 -25.96 -0.62
CA PHE A 364 24.51 -26.61 -1.88
C PHE A 364 24.03 -25.64 -2.98
N ASN A 365 24.53 -24.40 -2.97
CA ASN A 365 24.08 -23.31 -3.85
C ASN A 365 22.58 -23.00 -3.72
N ALA A 366 21.99 -23.27 -2.54
CA ALA A 366 20.63 -22.86 -2.26
C ALA A 366 20.51 -21.33 -2.33
N ASN A 367 19.51 -20.84 -3.06
CA ASN A 367 19.19 -19.42 -3.16
C ASN A 367 17.71 -19.21 -3.45
N GLY A 368 17.18 -18.05 -3.06
CA GLY A 368 15.79 -17.74 -3.30
C GLY A 368 15.40 -16.34 -2.86
N THR A 369 14.18 -15.95 -3.17
CA THR A 369 13.60 -14.66 -2.83
C THR A 369 12.15 -14.83 -2.41
N GLY A 370 11.67 -13.94 -1.55
CA GLY A 370 10.29 -13.96 -1.09
C GLY A 370 9.84 -12.64 -0.50
N ASN A 371 8.59 -12.63 -0.04
CA ASN A 371 7.99 -11.54 0.69
C ASN A 371 7.80 -11.95 2.15
N TYR A 372 7.75 -10.98 3.05
CA TYR A 372 7.41 -11.23 4.44
C TYR A 372 6.49 -10.14 5.00
N THR A 373 5.74 -10.53 6.02
CA THR A 373 4.90 -9.63 6.83
C THR A 373 5.15 -9.91 8.30
N ILE A 374 5.45 -8.87 9.06
CA ILE A 374 5.53 -8.83 10.51
C ILE A 374 4.20 -8.31 11.06
N SER A 375 3.60 -9.09 11.94
CA SER A 375 2.42 -8.71 12.71
C SER A 375 2.82 -8.46 14.16
N LEU A 376 2.73 -7.21 14.60
CA LEU A 376 2.93 -6.80 15.99
C LEU A 376 1.57 -6.33 16.52
N PRO A 377 0.68 -7.24 16.94
CA PRO A 377 -0.69 -6.89 17.31
C PRO A 377 -0.74 -5.88 18.47
N ASP A 378 0.26 -5.92 19.35
CA ASP A 378 0.39 -5.02 20.51
C ASP A 378 1.39 -3.86 20.28
N GLY A 379 1.92 -3.70 19.05
CA GLY A 379 2.83 -2.61 18.66
C GLY A 379 4.33 -2.90 18.78
N ILE A 380 5.16 -1.94 18.33
CA ILE A 380 6.63 -2.04 18.36
C ILE A 380 7.12 -2.11 19.81
N GLY A 381 8.01 -3.07 20.08
CA GLY A 381 8.50 -3.41 21.42
C GLY A 381 7.62 -4.43 22.16
N LYS A 382 6.55 -4.96 21.54
CA LYS A 382 5.73 -6.06 22.07
C LYS A 382 5.84 -7.33 21.21
N PRO A 383 5.55 -8.53 21.77
CA PRO A 383 5.62 -9.77 21.01
C PRO A 383 4.76 -9.76 19.75
N GLY A 384 5.16 -10.54 18.77
CA GLY A 384 4.42 -10.68 17.53
C GLY A 384 4.85 -11.89 16.72
N THR A 385 4.44 -11.91 15.46
CA THR A 385 4.78 -12.96 14.52
C THR A 385 5.32 -12.38 13.23
N MET A 386 6.08 -13.18 12.49
CA MET A 386 6.43 -12.87 11.12
C MET A 386 6.11 -14.08 10.27
N THR A 387 5.56 -13.84 9.09
CA THR A 387 5.34 -14.87 8.07
C THR A 387 6.13 -14.47 6.84
N GLY A 388 6.96 -15.38 6.34
CA GLY A 388 7.64 -15.25 5.06
C GLY A 388 7.05 -16.22 4.05
N GLY A 389 7.17 -15.92 2.76
CA GLY A 389 6.90 -16.89 1.71
C GLY A 389 7.57 -16.50 0.41
N GLY A 390 8.10 -17.48 -0.31
CA GLY A 390 8.90 -17.24 -1.50
C GLY A 390 9.25 -18.50 -2.26
N ALA A 391 9.85 -18.30 -3.44
CA ALA A 391 10.40 -19.37 -4.26
C ALA A 391 11.89 -19.54 -3.96
N GLY A 392 12.32 -20.80 -3.90
CA GLY A 392 13.70 -21.20 -3.65
C GLY A 392 14.19 -22.19 -4.70
N GLN A 393 15.50 -22.24 -4.89
CA GLN A 393 16.16 -23.22 -5.74
C GLN A 393 17.47 -23.72 -5.13
N ILE A 394 17.82 -24.98 -5.45
CA ILE A 394 19.11 -25.60 -5.14
C ILE A 394 19.76 -26.04 -6.46
N THR A 395 21.03 -25.71 -6.66
CA THR A 395 21.74 -25.97 -7.91
C THR A 395 22.96 -26.89 -7.70
N GLY A 396 22.85 -28.12 -8.19
CA GLY A 396 23.95 -29.10 -8.31
C GLY A 396 24.00 -29.66 -9.74
N ASP A 397 24.10 -30.99 -9.89
CA ASP A 397 23.99 -31.65 -11.21
C ASP A 397 22.60 -31.50 -11.87
N LYS A 398 21.60 -31.13 -11.06
CA LYS A 398 20.23 -30.79 -11.45
C LYS A 398 19.77 -29.56 -10.65
N VAL A 399 18.78 -28.84 -11.19
CA VAL A 399 18.12 -27.72 -10.50
C VAL A 399 16.83 -28.22 -9.86
N TYR A 400 16.67 -27.97 -8.56
CA TYR A 400 15.44 -28.25 -7.82
C TYR A 400 14.82 -26.93 -7.38
N THR A 401 13.52 -26.75 -7.59
CA THR A 401 12.77 -25.55 -7.19
C THR A 401 11.65 -25.91 -6.22
N GLY A 402 11.28 -24.98 -5.35
CA GLY A 402 10.18 -25.14 -4.40
C GLY A 402 9.64 -23.81 -3.91
N THR A 403 8.46 -23.83 -3.30
CA THR A 403 7.88 -22.69 -2.58
C THR A 403 7.56 -23.09 -1.16
N GLY A 404 7.62 -22.12 -0.24
CA GLY A 404 7.44 -22.35 1.18
C GLY A 404 6.75 -21.18 1.88
N THR A 405 6.24 -21.45 3.09
CA THR A 405 5.75 -20.42 4.00
C THR A 405 6.46 -20.56 5.34
N GLU A 406 7.38 -19.65 5.64
CA GLU A 406 8.08 -19.61 6.91
C GLU A 406 7.27 -18.92 8.00
N LYS A 407 7.36 -19.40 9.23
CA LYS A 407 6.68 -18.80 10.40
C LYS A 407 7.66 -18.53 11.52
N TYR A 408 7.58 -17.33 12.08
CA TYR A 408 8.45 -16.87 13.16
C TYR A 408 7.65 -16.25 14.29
N THR A 409 8.18 -16.39 15.50
CA THR A 409 7.77 -15.66 16.69
C THR A 409 8.79 -14.55 16.96
N LEU A 410 8.30 -13.36 17.28
CA LEU A 410 9.09 -12.20 17.65
C LEU A 410 8.92 -11.95 19.14
N THR A 411 10.02 -12.04 19.89
CA THR A 411 10.05 -11.72 21.32
C THR A 411 10.86 -10.44 21.52
N PRO A 412 10.34 -9.38 22.17
CA PRO A 412 11.09 -8.15 22.38
C PRO A 412 12.38 -8.41 23.17
N ILE A 413 13.46 -7.74 22.77
CA ILE A 413 14.74 -7.74 23.49
C ILE A 413 15.18 -6.31 23.79
N PRO A 414 16.11 -6.11 24.75
CA PRO A 414 16.70 -4.80 24.97
C PRO A 414 17.33 -4.24 23.68
N PRO A 415 17.35 -2.91 23.49
CA PRO A 415 18.03 -2.29 22.37
C PRO A 415 19.48 -2.77 22.25
N CYS A 416 19.90 -3.14 21.05
CA CYS A 416 21.30 -3.46 20.80
C CYS A 416 22.17 -2.23 21.06
N LYS A 417 23.35 -2.47 21.63
CA LYS A 417 24.35 -1.42 21.89
C LYS A 417 25.16 -1.08 20.66
#